data_AF-A0A8S3QEH2-F1
#
_entry.id   AF-A0A8S3QEH2-F1
#
_cell.length_a   1.000
_cell.length_b   1.000
_cell.length_c   1.000
_cell.angle_alpha   90.00
_cell.angle_beta   90.00
_cell.angle_gamma   90.00
#
_symmetry.space_group_name_H-M   'P 1'
#
loop_
_entity.id
_entity.type
_entity.pdbx_description
1 polymer ?
#
loop_
_entity_poly.entity_id
_entity_poly.type
_entity_poly.pdbx_seq_one_letter_code
_entity_poly.pdbx_strand_id
1 'polypeptide(L)'
;MAESPVFRTMLTGNFKEKNACEIELPDKDPTTFALFLRHTLPGFDGLILSVVTARSILPLAHEYQTDTSLLKIDKVLSACTRDKLCKSVDKLVDNILEAEHYTLSKYLTACITEASSFSPMAFRRTGRVDKISSDTKAKIFIMRCEDMESRIGNCMKVLEQKVLYGCGNDKCDYKKKIENAKNIIKSLDRFKYR
;
A
#
# COMPACT_ATOMS: atom_id res chain seq x y z
N MET A 1 1.66 -29.88 -3.10
CA MET A 1 1.74 -29.87 -1.62
C MET A 1 2.97 -29.15 -1.06
N ALA A 2 3.98 -28.82 -1.87
CA ALA A 2 5.18 -28.12 -1.39
C ALA A 2 4.97 -26.62 -1.05
N GLU A 3 3.87 -26.00 -1.52
CA GLU A 3 3.64 -24.56 -1.38
C GLU A 3 3.09 -24.09 -0.02
N SER A 4 2.66 -25.01 0.85
CA SER A 4 2.16 -24.67 2.18
C SER A 4 2.87 -25.51 3.24
N PRO A 5 3.71 -24.90 4.09
CA PRO A 5 4.29 -25.57 5.25
C PRO A 5 3.22 -26.13 6.20
N VAL A 6 2.06 -25.47 6.28
CA VAL A 6 0.93 -25.90 7.10
C VAL A 6 0.35 -27.22 6.58
N PHE A 7 -0.01 -27.30 5.29
CA PHE A 7 -0.50 -28.56 4.71
C PHE A 7 0.55 -29.65 4.77
N ARG A 8 1.83 -29.33 4.51
CA ARG A 8 2.92 -30.30 4.65
C ARG A 8 2.95 -30.87 6.07
N THR A 9 2.96 -30.01 7.09
CA THR A 9 3.04 -30.42 8.49
C THR A 9 1.80 -31.20 8.93
N MET A 10 0.61 -30.77 8.53
CA MET A 10 -0.65 -31.45 8.84
C MET A 10 -0.71 -32.86 8.24
N LEU A 11 -0.22 -33.04 7.01
CA LEU A 11 -0.32 -34.31 6.27
C LEU A 11 0.84 -35.27 6.53
N THR A 12 2.03 -34.78 6.88
CA THR A 12 3.21 -35.63 7.09
C THR A 12 3.66 -35.72 8.55
N GLY A 13 3.24 -34.75 9.38
CA GLY A 13 3.57 -34.69 10.80
C GLY A 13 2.83 -35.74 11.62
N ASN A 14 3.21 -35.90 12.89
CA ASN A 14 2.61 -36.90 13.77
C ASN A 14 1.30 -36.40 14.39
N PHE A 15 0.34 -36.02 13.55
CA PHE A 15 -1.01 -35.62 13.93
C PHE A 15 -2.04 -36.64 13.44
N LYS A 16 -3.29 -36.53 13.94
CA LYS A 16 -4.38 -37.45 13.57
C LYS A 16 -4.70 -37.40 12.07
N GLU A 17 -4.48 -36.24 11.46
CA GLU A 17 -4.73 -35.94 10.05
C GLU A 17 -3.82 -36.73 9.10
N LYS A 18 -2.63 -37.16 9.54
CA LYS A 18 -1.66 -37.89 8.71
C LYS A 18 -2.21 -39.19 8.12
N ASN A 19 -3.02 -39.91 8.89
CA ASN A 19 -3.60 -41.18 8.48
C ASN A 19 -5.08 -41.04 8.06
N ALA A 20 -5.61 -39.82 8.03
CA ALA A 20 -6.99 -39.56 7.68
C ALA A 20 -7.15 -39.53 6.15
N CYS A 21 -8.20 -40.18 5.64
CA CYS A 21 -8.57 -40.06 4.23
C CYS A 21 -9.29 -38.74 3.91
N GLU A 22 -9.83 -38.08 4.94
CA GLU A 22 -10.55 -36.81 4.86
C GLU A 22 -10.18 -35.93 6.06
N ILE A 23 -10.12 -34.62 5.83
CA ILE A 23 -9.82 -33.62 6.86
C ILE A 23 -10.94 -32.60 6.85
N GLU A 24 -11.67 -32.52 7.96
CA GLU A 24 -12.66 -31.48 8.17
C GLU A 24 -11.97 -30.16 8.53
N LEU A 25 -12.36 -29.09 7.84
CA LEU A 25 -11.88 -27.74 8.09
C LEU A 25 -13.04 -26.90 8.65
N PRO A 26 -13.19 -26.81 9.98
CA PRO A 26 -14.28 -26.07 10.59
C PRO A 26 -14.17 -24.58 10.24
N ASP A 27 -15.32 -23.91 10.14
CA ASP A 27 -15.46 -22.48 9.89
C ASP A 27 -14.87 -21.99 8.56
N LYS A 28 -14.61 -22.88 7.61
CA LYS A 28 -14.18 -22.51 6.25
C LYS A 28 -15.35 -22.51 5.29
N ASP A 29 -15.56 -21.38 4.62
CA ASP A 29 -16.48 -21.31 3.50
C ASP A 29 -15.97 -22.20 2.35
N PRO A 30 -16.73 -23.23 1.92
CA PRO A 30 -16.28 -24.17 0.90
C PRO A 30 -15.95 -23.49 -0.43
N THR A 31 -16.69 -22.44 -0.78
CA THR A 31 -16.52 -21.72 -2.05
C THR A 31 -15.19 -20.96 -2.06
N THR A 32 -14.90 -20.23 -0.99
CA THR A 32 -13.67 -19.46 -0.80
C THR A 32 -12.46 -20.39 -0.70
N PHE A 33 -12.60 -21.53 -0.02
CA PHE A 33 -11.54 -22.52 0.08
C PHE A 33 -11.24 -23.17 -1.28
N ALA A 34 -12.27 -23.50 -2.08
CA ALA A 34 -12.08 -24.00 -3.43
C ALA A 34 -11.37 -22.98 -4.34
N LEU A 35 -11.71 -21.68 -4.23
CA LEU A 35 -11.02 -20.61 -4.95
C LEU A 35 -9.56 -20.50 -4.52
N PHE A 36 -9.28 -20.56 -3.22
CA PHE A 36 -7.92 -20.57 -2.69
C PHE A 36 -7.11 -21.73 -3.28
N LEU A 37 -7.61 -22.97 -3.22
CA LEU A 37 -6.93 -24.12 -3.80
C LEU A 37 -6.66 -23.96 -5.30
N ARG A 38 -7.60 -23.41 -6.06
CA ARG A 38 -7.40 -23.13 -7.50
C ARG A 38 -6.29 -22.11 -7.77
N HIS A 39 -6.01 -21.19 -6.86
CA HIS A 39 -4.95 -20.19 -7.06
C HIS A 39 -3.58 -20.60 -6.48
N THR A 40 -3.57 -21.65 -5.65
CA THR A 40 -2.38 -22.16 -4.96
C THR A 40 -1.86 -23.47 -5.55
N LEU A 41 -2.73 -24.36 -6.07
CA LEU A 41 -2.30 -25.66 -6.58
C LEU A 41 -1.76 -25.55 -8.02
N PRO A 42 -0.67 -26.29 -8.33
CA PRO A 42 -0.15 -26.37 -9.69
C PRO A 42 -1.19 -26.97 -10.65
N GLY A 43 -1.20 -26.52 -11.90
CA GLY A 43 -2.16 -26.94 -12.94
C GLY A 43 -3.32 -25.97 -13.18
N PHE A 44 -3.36 -24.89 -12.40
CA PHE A 44 -4.37 -23.83 -12.50
C PHE A 44 -3.76 -22.45 -12.82
N ASP A 45 -2.53 -22.42 -13.33
CA ASP A 45 -1.70 -21.22 -13.48
C ASP A 45 -2.25 -20.16 -14.45
N GLY A 46 -3.26 -20.49 -15.26
CA GLY A 46 -3.94 -19.58 -16.18
C GLY A 46 -5.09 -18.76 -15.57
N LEU A 47 -5.45 -19.00 -14.31
CA LEU A 47 -6.57 -18.29 -13.67
C LEU A 47 -6.18 -16.86 -13.28
N ILE A 48 -6.87 -15.89 -13.88
CA ILE A 48 -6.72 -14.47 -13.54
C ILE A 48 -7.28 -14.24 -12.13
N LEU A 49 -6.43 -13.75 -11.23
CA LEU A 49 -6.83 -13.37 -9.88
C LEU A 49 -7.42 -11.95 -9.89
N SER A 50 -8.74 -11.85 -9.67
CA SER A 50 -9.43 -10.56 -9.51
C SER A 50 -9.16 -9.95 -8.13
N VAL A 51 -9.42 -8.65 -7.95
CA VAL A 51 -9.31 -7.98 -6.63
C VAL A 51 -10.25 -8.58 -5.60
N VAL A 52 -11.49 -8.88 -6.00
CA VAL A 52 -12.51 -9.45 -5.11
C VAL A 52 -12.06 -10.83 -4.63
N THR A 53 -11.60 -11.67 -5.57
CA THR A 53 -11.06 -13.00 -5.25
C THR A 53 -9.80 -12.91 -4.41
N ALA A 54 -8.89 -11.98 -4.72
CA ALA A 54 -7.66 -11.77 -3.97
C ALA A 54 -7.96 -11.45 -2.50
N ARG A 55 -8.93 -10.57 -2.22
CA ARG A 55 -9.37 -10.26 -0.85
C ARG A 55 -10.09 -11.43 -0.18
N SER A 56 -10.92 -12.18 -0.90
CA SER A 56 -11.64 -13.31 -0.30
C SER A 56 -10.70 -14.43 0.13
N ILE A 57 -9.64 -14.71 -0.64
CA ILE A 57 -8.70 -15.80 -0.34
C ILE A 57 -7.50 -15.36 0.51
N LEU A 58 -7.28 -14.05 0.71
CA LEU A 58 -6.16 -13.51 1.48
C LEU A 58 -6.04 -14.10 2.90
N PRO A 59 -7.12 -14.22 3.70
CA PRO A 59 -7.03 -14.84 5.02
C PRO A 59 -6.50 -16.29 4.95
N LEU A 60 -6.96 -17.07 3.97
CA LEU A 60 -6.53 -18.45 3.77
C LEU A 60 -5.07 -18.52 3.31
N ALA A 61 -4.67 -17.66 2.38
CA ALA A 61 -3.29 -17.61 1.90
C ALA A 61 -2.29 -17.28 3.01
N HIS A 62 -2.70 -16.43 3.96
CA HIS A 62 -1.92 -16.12 5.14
C HIS A 62 -1.91 -17.27 6.15
N GLU A 63 -3.10 -17.79 6.50
CA GLU A 63 -3.27 -18.89 7.46
C GLU A 63 -2.50 -20.15 7.05
N TYR A 64 -2.58 -20.53 5.78
CA TYR A 64 -1.88 -21.70 5.23
C TYR A 64 -0.47 -21.39 4.72
N GLN A 65 0.03 -20.17 4.92
CA GLN A 65 1.41 -19.77 4.62
C GLN A 65 1.83 -20.08 3.17
N THR A 66 1.01 -19.65 2.21
CA THR A 66 1.26 -19.87 0.79
C THR A 66 1.88 -18.62 0.17
N ASP A 67 3.21 -18.48 0.30
CA ASP A 67 3.95 -17.28 -0.10
C ASP A 67 3.74 -16.91 -1.58
N THR A 68 3.65 -17.89 -2.46
CA THR A 68 3.35 -17.71 -3.89
C THR A 68 2.00 -17.03 -4.11
N SER A 69 0.98 -17.43 -3.34
CA SER A 69 -0.36 -16.85 -3.41
C SER A 69 -0.37 -15.45 -2.80
N LEU A 70 0.31 -15.24 -1.67
CA LEU A 70 0.48 -13.92 -1.06
C LEU A 70 1.18 -12.94 -2.01
N LEU A 71 2.22 -13.37 -2.72
CA LEU A 71 2.91 -12.55 -3.74
C LEU A 71 2.00 -12.18 -4.91
N LYS A 72 1.15 -13.10 -5.38
CA LYS A 72 0.15 -12.84 -6.44
C LYS A 72 -0.89 -11.82 -5.94
N ILE A 73 -1.40 -12.01 -4.73
CA ILE A 73 -2.37 -11.10 -4.09
C ILE A 73 -1.76 -9.71 -3.90
N ASP A 74 -0.55 -9.62 -3.32
CA ASP A 74 0.18 -8.37 -3.10
C ASP A 74 0.30 -7.57 -4.41
N LYS A 75 0.66 -8.26 -5.50
CA LYS A 75 0.74 -7.66 -6.84
C LYS A 75 -0.61 -7.14 -7.33
N VAL A 76 -1.67 -7.94 -7.26
CA VAL A 76 -3.01 -7.55 -7.75
C VAL A 76 -3.57 -6.37 -6.96
N LEU A 77 -3.49 -6.43 -5.62
CA LEU A 77 -3.99 -5.35 -4.77
C LEU A 77 -3.20 -4.05 -4.96
N SER A 78 -1.86 -4.14 -5.10
CA SER A 78 -1.00 -2.97 -5.38
C SER A 78 -1.37 -2.26 -6.69
N ALA A 79 -1.76 -3.01 -7.73
CA ALA A 79 -2.14 -2.45 -9.02
C ALA A 79 -3.48 -1.67 -8.95
N CYS A 80 -4.38 -2.06 -8.06
CA CYS A 80 -5.71 -1.47 -7.94
C CYS A 80 -5.80 -0.29 -6.97
N THR A 81 -4.71 0.03 -6.25
CA THR A 81 -4.65 1.15 -5.31
C THR A 81 -4.90 2.51 -5.97
N ARG A 82 -4.59 2.65 -7.27
CA ARG A 82 -4.81 3.88 -8.05
C ARG A 82 -6.19 3.98 -8.69
N ASP A 83 -7.02 2.96 -8.54
CA ASP A 83 -8.34 2.92 -9.15
C ASP A 83 -9.33 3.82 -8.40
N LYS A 84 -10.38 4.29 -9.08
CA LYS A 84 -11.37 5.23 -8.51
C LYS A 84 -12.02 4.73 -7.21
N LEU A 85 -12.00 3.42 -6.98
CA LEU A 85 -12.54 2.73 -5.80
C LEU A 85 -11.75 2.99 -4.50
N CYS A 86 -10.51 3.51 -4.57
CA CYS A 86 -9.66 3.81 -3.40
C CYS A 86 -9.68 5.30 -2.98
N LYS A 87 -10.56 6.12 -3.54
CA LYS A 87 -10.47 7.59 -3.42
C LYS A 87 -10.88 8.21 -2.08
N SER A 88 -11.52 7.45 -1.18
CA SER A 88 -11.81 7.98 0.15
C SER A 88 -10.64 7.68 1.09
N VAL A 89 -10.32 8.65 1.95
CA VAL A 89 -9.29 8.48 2.98
C VAL A 89 -9.64 7.31 3.91
N ASP A 90 -10.93 7.12 4.21
CA ASP A 90 -11.38 5.98 5.00
C ASP A 90 -11.06 4.63 4.37
N LYS A 91 -11.27 4.49 3.04
CA LYS A 91 -10.96 3.25 2.35
C LYS A 91 -9.46 3.03 2.24
N LEU A 92 -8.70 4.11 2.08
CA LEU A 92 -7.24 4.04 2.07
C LEU A 92 -6.70 3.60 3.43
N VAL A 93 -7.28 4.08 4.53
CA VAL A 93 -6.94 3.60 5.88
C VAL A 93 -7.25 2.12 6.02
N ASP A 94 -8.41 1.63 5.54
CA ASP A 94 -8.71 0.19 5.54
C ASP A 94 -7.65 -0.62 4.80
N ASN A 95 -7.26 -0.15 3.61
CA ASN A 95 -6.27 -0.81 2.77
C ASN A 95 -4.88 -0.84 3.43
N ILE A 96 -4.48 0.24 4.11
CA ILE A 96 -3.22 0.29 4.87
C ILE A 96 -3.25 -0.74 6.00
N LEU A 97 -4.33 -0.78 6.78
CA LEU A 97 -4.46 -1.72 7.89
C LEU A 97 -4.49 -3.18 7.41
N GLU A 98 -5.18 -3.46 6.30
CA GLU A 98 -5.18 -4.76 5.65
C GLU A 98 -3.77 -5.16 5.19
N ALA A 99 -3.05 -4.25 4.53
CA ALA A 99 -1.69 -4.50 4.06
C ALA A 99 -0.69 -4.71 5.21
N GLU A 100 -0.81 -3.97 6.32
CA GLU A 100 0.01 -4.16 7.53
C GLU A 100 -0.29 -5.51 8.19
N HIS A 101 -1.57 -5.83 8.39
CA HIS A 101 -2.01 -7.07 9.03
C HIS A 101 -1.46 -8.31 8.30
N TYR A 102 -1.50 -8.32 6.97
CA TYR A 102 -1.05 -9.44 6.17
C TYR A 102 0.40 -9.30 5.65
N THR A 103 1.14 -8.29 6.09
CA THR A 103 2.54 -8.04 5.70
C THR A 103 2.76 -7.92 4.17
N LEU A 104 1.79 -7.32 3.46
CA LEU A 104 1.80 -7.18 1.99
C LEU A 104 2.61 -5.95 1.56
N SER A 105 3.92 -6.12 1.38
CA SER A 105 4.88 -5.02 1.21
C SER A 105 4.62 -4.12 -0.02
N LYS A 106 4.29 -4.68 -1.19
CA LYS A 106 4.08 -3.88 -2.41
C LYS A 106 2.76 -3.13 -2.34
N TYR A 107 1.73 -3.78 -1.81
CA TYR A 107 0.43 -3.19 -1.59
C TYR A 107 0.49 -2.06 -0.56
N LEU A 108 1.18 -2.28 0.56
CA LEU A 108 1.42 -1.25 1.57
C LEU A 108 2.15 -0.05 0.97
N THR A 109 3.21 -0.29 0.18
CA THR A 109 3.95 0.78 -0.51
C THR A 109 3.04 1.58 -1.44
N ALA A 110 2.20 0.91 -2.24
CA ALA A 110 1.24 1.59 -3.11
C ALA A 110 0.22 2.42 -2.31
N CYS A 111 -0.24 1.91 -1.16
CA CYS A 111 -1.13 2.65 -0.27
C CYS A 111 -0.44 3.87 0.34
N ILE A 112 0.84 3.76 0.73
CA ILE A 112 1.64 4.87 1.24
C ILE A 112 1.81 5.95 0.17
N THR A 113 2.11 5.55 -1.08
CA THR A 113 2.19 6.49 -2.21
C THR A 113 0.89 7.27 -2.39
N GLU A 114 -0.24 6.58 -2.43
CA GLU A 114 -1.53 7.25 -2.55
C GLU A 114 -1.82 8.16 -1.34
N ALA A 115 -1.52 7.69 -0.13
CA ALA A 115 -1.73 8.41 1.12
C ALA A 115 -0.95 9.71 1.19
N SER A 116 0.27 9.73 0.64
CA SER A 116 1.13 10.92 0.63
C SER A 116 0.49 12.13 -0.08
N SER A 117 -0.42 11.87 -1.03
CA SER A 117 -1.14 12.92 -1.76
C SER A 117 -2.18 13.67 -0.88
N PHE A 118 -2.66 13.04 0.19
CA PHE A 118 -3.68 13.60 1.07
C PHE A 118 -3.09 14.41 2.23
N SER A 119 -3.82 15.44 2.66
CA SER A 119 -3.40 16.23 3.83
C SER A 119 -3.48 15.40 5.12
N PRO A 120 -2.57 15.60 6.10
CA PRO A 120 -2.67 14.96 7.41
C PRO A 120 -4.00 15.21 8.14
N MET A 121 -4.63 16.35 7.88
CA MET A 121 -5.96 16.68 8.43
C MET A 121 -7.06 15.76 7.89
N ALA A 122 -6.94 15.31 6.64
CA ALA A 122 -7.90 14.38 6.05
C ALA A 122 -7.85 13.02 6.75
N PHE A 123 -6.64 12.54 7.09
CA PHE A 123 -6.48 11.33 7.90
C PHE A 123 -7.05 11.50 9.31
N ARG A 124 -6.79 12.62 9.99
CA ARG A 124 -7.34 12.87 11.33
C ARG A 124 -8.85 12.79 11.40
N ARG A 125 -9.56 13.23 10.35
CA ARG A 125 -11.03 13.16 10.28
C ARG A 125 -11.59 11.75 10.27
N THR A 126 -10.78 10.73 9.90
CA THR A 126 -11.22 9.33 9.96
C THR A 126 -11.33 8.79 11.38
N GLY A 127 -10.69 9.43 12.37
CA GLY A 127 -10.62 8.94 13.75
C GLY A 127 -9.84 7.61 13.91
N ARG A 128 -9.16 7.13 12.87
CA ARG A 128 -8.52 5.80 12.84
C ARG A 128 -7.01 5.86 12.60
N VAL A 129 -6.44 7.05 12.55
CA VAL A 129 -5.00 7.25 12.35
C VAL A 129 -4.18 6.50 13.39
N ASP A 130 -4.65 6.41 14.63
CA ASP A 130 -3.94 5.74 15.72
C ASP A 130 -3.78 4.23 15.50
N LYS A 131 -4.61 3.62 14.66
CA LYS A 131 -4.53 2.20 14.31
C LYS A 131 -3.41 1.87 13.33
N ILE A 132 -2.96 2.85 12.53
CA ILE A 132 -1.84 2.67 11.60
C ILE A 132 -0.54 2.60 12.41
N SER A 133 0.43 1.79 12.00
CA SER A 133 1.73 1.76 12.68
C SER A 133 2.48 3.09 12.62
N SER A 134 3.36 3.34 13.59
CA SER A 134 4.23 4.53 13.59
C SER A 134 5.17 4.56 12.40
N ASP A 135 5.70 3.40 11.98
CA ASP A 135 6.57 3.25 10.81
C ASP A 135 5.85 3.66 9.52
N THR A 136 4.63 3.16 9.31
CA THR A 136 3.83 3.54 8.14
C THR A 136 3.46 5.02 8.15
N LYS A 137 3.10 5.60 9.32
CA LYS A 137 2.85 7.05 9.44
C LYS A 137 4.09 7.86 9.06
N ALA A 138 5.28 7.45 9.52
CA ALA A 138 6.54 8.11 9.20
C ALA A 138 6.81 8.05 7.69
N LYS A 139 6.63 6.88 7.05
CA LYS A 139 6.79 6.71 5.60
C LYS A 139 5.84 7.59 4.80
N ILE A 140 4.56 7.68 5.19
CA ILE A 140 3.58 8.57 4.55
C ILE A 140 4.04 10.04 4.67
N PHE A 141 4.48 10.45 5.86
CA PHE A 141 4.92 11.82 6.09
C PHE A 141 6.16 12.18 5.27
N ILE A 142 7.19 11.32 5.28
CA ILE A 142 8.42 11.52 4.51
C ILE A 142 8.11 11.63 3.01
N MET A 143 7.34 10.69 2.47
CA MET A 143 6.99 10.70 1.04
C MET A 143 6.19 11.95 0.65
N ARG A 144 5.33 12.42 1.54
CA ARG A 144 4.61 13.69 1.34
C ARG A 144 5.55 14.89 1.35
N CYS A 145 6.53 14.94 2.24
CA CYS A 145 7.54 16.00 2.26
C CYS A 145 8.32 16.03 0.95
N GLU A 146 8.75 14.87 0.45
CA GLU A 146 9.45 14.74 -0.84
C GLU A 146 8.58 15.21 -2.02
N ASP A 147 7.28 14.85 -2.06
CA ASP A 147 6.34 15.37 -3.07
C ASP A 147 6.20 16.89 -2.99
N MET A 148 6.04 17.44 -1.78
CA MET A 148 5.92 18.88 -1.58
C MET A 148 7.19 19.63 -2.02
N GLU A 149 8.37 19.13 -1.67
CA GLU A 149 9.66 19.70 -2.10
C GLU A 149 9.79 19.69 -3.63
N SER A 150 9.45 18.57 -4.28
CA SER A 150 9.46 18.44 -5.74
C SER A 150 8.52 19.44 -6.41
N ARG A 151 7.29 19.58 -5.90
CA ARG A 151 6.29 20.53 -6.42
C ARG A 151 6.73 21.97 -6.24
N ILE A 152 7.26 22.34 -5.07
CA ILE A 152 7.80 23.68 -4.84
C ILE A 152 8.97 23.96 -5.79
N GLY A 153 9.89 23.00 -5.96
CA GLY A 153 11.01 23.12 -6.90
C GLY A 153 10.55 23.33 -8.35
N ASN A 154 9.52 22.62 -8.79
CA ASN A 154 8.92 22.82 -10.11
C ASN A 154 8.27 24.19 -10.26
N CYS A 155 7.54 24.66 -9.25
CA CYS A 155 6.99 26.03 -9.23
C CYS A 155 8.10 27.08 -9.32
N MET A 156 9.22 26.89 -8.60
CA MET A 156 10.37 27.79 -8.67
C MET A 156 10.96 27.87 -10.08
N LYS A 157 11.16 26.74 -10.76
CA LYS A 157 11.67 26.72 -12.15
C LYS A 157 10.78 27.53 -13.10
N VAL A 158 9.45 27.40 -12.97
CA VAL A 158 8.49 28.18 -13.76
C VAL A 158 8.60 29.68 -13.46
N LEU A 159 8.74 30.05 -12.19
CA LEU A 159 8.92 31.45 -11.80
C LEU A 159 10.25 32.03 -12.30
N GLU A 160 11.33 31.25 -12.26
CA GLU A 160 12.65 31.64 -12.77
C GLU A 160 12.59 31.92 -14.28
N GLN A 161 11.91 31.07 -15.05
CA GLN A 161 11.64 31.33 -16.47
C GLN A 161 10.89 32.65 -16.67
N LYS A 162 9.84 32.91 -15.88
CA LYS A 162 9.09 34.18 -15.94
C LYS A 162 9.94 35.40 -15.56
N VAL A 163 10.91 35.27 -14.66
CA VAL A 163 11.87 36.34 -14.33
C VAL A 163 12.81 36.61 -15.52
N LEU A 164 13.29 35.56 -16.18
CA LEU A 164 14.18 35.70 -17.33
C LEU A 164 13.49 36.42 -18.49
N TYR A 165 12.28 35.98 -18.86
CA TYR A 165 11.57 36.45 -20.06
C TYR A 165 10.51 37.53 -19.83
N GLY A 166 10.20 37.90 -18.58
CA GLY A 166 9.20 38.95 -18.27
C GLY A 166 9.70 40.38 -18.51
N CYS A 167 8.85 41.38 -18.27
CA CYS A 167 9.18 42.82 -18.26
C CYS A 167 8.64 43.51 -16.99
N GLY A 168 9.33 44.55 -16.49
CA GLY A 168 8.81 45.46 -15.44
C GLY A 168 8.66 44.88 -14.02
N ASN A 169 7.70 45.43 -13.26
CA ASN A 169 7.41 45.16 -11.83
C ASN A 169 7.15 43.67 -11.52
N ASP A 170 6.67 42.89 -12.49
CA ASP A 170 6.40 41.46 -12.35
C ASP A 170 7.67 40.65 -12.01
N LYS A 171 8.85 41.07 -12.49
CA LYS A 171 10.12 40.41 -12.16
C LYS A 171 10.45 40.48 -10.67
N CYS A 172 10.13 41.61 -10.02
CA CYS A 172 10.42 41.80 -8.60
C CYS A 172 9.53 40.89 -7.73
N ASP A 173 8.24 40.79 -8.09
CA ASP A 173 7.28 39.89 -7.42
C ASP A 173 7.68 38.41 -7.55
N TYR A 174 8.06 37.96 -8.75
CA TYR A 174 8.51 36.59 -8.95
C TYR A 174 9.80 36.26 -8.19
N LYS A 175 10.77 37.18 -8.12
CA LYS A 175 11.98 37.00 -7.29
C LYS A 175 11.64 36.80 -5.81
N LYS A 176 10.70 37.58 -5.28
CA LYS A 176 10.24 37.45 -3.89
C LYS A 176 9.56 36.11 -3.64
N LYS A 177 8.74 35.63 -4.58
CA LYS A 177 8.10 34.30 -4.52
C LYS A 177 9.12 33.16 -4.55
N ILE A 178 10.17 33.26 -5.36
CA ILE A 178 11.27 32.30 -5.41
C ILE A 178 12.01 32.24 -4.07
N GLU A 179 12.33 33.39 -3.48
CA GLU A 179 13.03 33.44 -2.19
C GLU A 179 12.18 32.83 -1.05
N ASN A 180 10.88 33.13 -1.03
CA ASN A 180 9.95 32.50 -0.08
C ASN A 180 9.92 30.98 -0.24
N ALA A 181 9.87 30.47 -1.47
CA ALA A 181 9.90 29.04 -1.75
C ALA A 181 11.20 28.37 -1.27
N LYS A 182 12.35 29.01 -1.48
CA LYS A 182 13.66 28.54 -0.95
C LYS A 182 13.65 28.44 0.57
N ASN A 183 13.08 29.44 1.25
CA ASN A 183 12.98 29.44 2.71
C ASN A 183 12.06 28.32 3.22
N ILE A 184 10.97 28.02 2.51
CA ILE A 184 10.10 26.88 2.82
C ILE A 184 10.87 25.57 2.67
N ILE A 185 11.57 25.33 1.55
CA ILE A 185 12.36 24.09 1.35
C ILE A 185 13.41 23.92 2.45
N LYS A 186 14.19 24.98 2.75
CA LYS A 186 15.16 24.96 3.85
C LYS A 186 14.52 24.65 5.20
N SER A 187 13.28 25.07 5.42
CA SER A 187 12.54 24.74 6.64
C SER A 187 12.14 23.27 6.69
N LEU A 188 11.77 22.66 5.56
CA LEU A 188 11.42 21.24 5.44
C LEU A 188 12.63 20.33 5.66
N ASP A 189 13.80 20.68 5.14
CA ASP A 189 15.04 19.90 5.36
C ASP A 189 15.40 19.75 6.85
N ARG A 190 15.10 20.76 7.67
CA ARG A 190 15.32 20.71 9.13
C ARG A 190 14.44 19.66 9.84
N PHE A 191 13.36 19.19 9.21
CA PHE A 191 12.51 18.13 9.73
C PHE A 191 12.94 16.72 9.30
N LYS A 192 13.84 16.57 8.31
CA LYS A 192 14.35 15.26 7.88
C LYS A 192 15.39 14.65 8.83
N TYR A 193 16.00 15.46 9.69
CA TYR A 193 17.10 15.07 10.58
C TYR A 193 16.75 15.15 12.08
N ARG A 194 15.47 15.14 12.43
CA ARG A 194 14.97 15.07 13.80
C ARG A 194 14.07 13.86 13.96
#